data_AF-A0A920AKI0-F1
#
_entry.id   AF-A0A920AKI0-F1
#
_cell.length_a   1.000
_cell.length_b   1.000
_cell.length_c   1.000
_cell.angle_alpha   90.00
_cell.angle_beta   90.00
_cell.angle_gamma   90.00
#
_symmetry.space_group_name_H-M   'P 1'
#
loop_
_entity.id
_entity.type
_entity.pdbx_description
1 polymer ?
#
loop_
_entity_poly.entity_id
_entity_poly.type
_entity_poly.pdbx_seq_one_letter_code
_entity_poly.pdbx_strand_id
1 'polypeptide(L)'
;MQLSEFTYIFLTLCIPFLIYIVSSTNPKKGFSILFVAIISANIFLIFNNFSQIGIFFLAFYLISYNRKEKFYYLWLAFISFTISSLNIIGFNNIKNFVPILLISAVFSLMMIGHWFLVDPTINREGMKNIAKFSMYLSFILSLSVFVNIYESSTVFFNIVGNELLNNVIVFLFISAGILSYASFKSLQEKSYTGVMASTGLSYLSLIVSLELLAH
;
A
#
# COMPACT_ATOMS: atom_id res chain seq x y z
N MET A 1 14.84 -2.80 9.81
CA MET A 1 13.80 -3.84 9.67
C MET A 1 14.35 -4.95 8.80
N GLN A 2 14.08 -6.21 9.13
CA GLN A 2 14.39 -7.30 8.22
C GLN A 2 13.40 -7.31 7.04
N LEU A 3 13.82 -7.84 5.88
CA LEU A 3 12.98 -7.88 4.67
C LEU A 3 11.67 -8.64 4.90
N SER A 4 11.68 -9.71 5.70
CA SER A 4 10.50 -10.48 6.10
C SER A 4 9.50 -9.66 6.90
N GLU A 5 9.97 -8.84 7.83
CA GLU A 5 9.12 -7.96 8.65
C GLU A 5 8.49 -6.87 7.79
N PHE A 6 9.30 -6.24 6.93
CA PHE A 6 8.82 -5.22 5.99
C PHE A 6 7.72 -5.76 5.07
N THR A 7 7.97 -6.90 4.42
CA THR A 7 7.01 -7.53 3.51
C THR A 7 5.72 -7.93 4.23
N TYR A 8 5.81 -8.40 5.48
CA TYR A 8 4.66 -8.70 6.32
C TYR A 8 3.79 -7.46 6.60
N ILE A 9 4.41 -6.33 6.98
CA ILE A 9 3.70 -5.07 7.25
C ILE A 9 3.09 -4.51 5.98
N PHE A 10 3.84 -4.52 4.89
CA PHE A 10 3.39 -4.07 3.58
C PHE A 10 2.10 -4.79 3.17
N LEU A 11 2.08 -6.13 3.21
CA LEU A 11 0.91 -6.93 2.89
C LEU A 11 -0.25 -6.72 3.87
N THR A 12 0.05 -6.48 5.15
CA THR A 12 -0.97 -6.15 6.16
C THR A 12 -1.66 -4.81 5.86
N LEU A 13 -0.89 -3.80 5.48
CA LEU A 13 -1.41 -2.46 5.15
C LEU A 13 -2.19 -2.42 3.83
N CYS A 14 -2.09 -3.45 2.99
CA CYS A 14 -2.95 -3.60 1.81
C CYS A 14 -4.43 -3.90 2.15
N ILE A 15 -4.72 -4.47 3.33
CA ILE A 15 -6.08 -4.84 3.75
C ILE A 15 -7.05 -3.64 3.82
N PRO A 16 -6.72 -2.49 4.46
CA PRO A 16 -7.60 -1.33 4.47
C PRO A 16 -7.89 -0.78 3.07
N PHE A 17 -6.92 -0.85 2.15
CA PHE A 17 -7.16 -0.50 0.75
C PHE A 17 -8.09 -1.50 0.06
N LEU A 18 -7.99 -2.80 0.34
CA LEU A 18 -8.97 -3.78 -0.14
C LEU A 18 -10.37 -3.48 0.39
N ILE A 19 -10.52 -3.15 1.68
CA ILE A 19 -11.82 -2.75 2.26
C ILE A 19 -12.42 -1.58 1.46
N TYR A 20 -11.60 -0.56 1.19
CA TYR A 20 -12.01 0.61 0.41
C TYR A 20 -12.37 0.28 -1.04
N ILE A 21 -11.59 -0.58 -1.71
CA ILE A 21 -11.87 -1.00 -3.09
C ILE A 21 -13.18 -1.77 -3.15
N VAL A 22 -13.41 -2.71 -2.22
CA VAL A 22 -14.63 -3.52 -2.16
C VAL A 22 -15.87 -2.67 -1.91
N SER A 23 -15.77 -1.61 -1.10
CA SER A 23 -16.90 -0.70 -0.85
C SER A 23 -17.19 0.24 -2.01
N SER A 24 -16.16 0.81 -2.64
CA SER A 24 -16.32 1.86 -3.66
C SER A 24 -16.53 1.32 -5.07
N THR A 25 -15.93 0.18 -5.40
CA THR A 25 -15.86 -0.30 -6.79
C THR A 25 -16.58 -1.62 -7.04
N ASN A 26 -17.02 -2.34 -6.00
CA ASN A 26 -17.69 -3.65 -6.08
C ASN A 26 -17.06 -4.58 -7.14
N PRO A 27 -15.77 -4.91 -7.03
CA PRO A 27 -15.09 -5.69 -8.05
C PRO A 27 -15.66 -7.11 -8.15
N LYS A 28 -15.38 -7.81 -9.25
CA LYS A 28 -15.72 -9.24 -9.37
C LYS A 28 -14.95 -10.08 -8.34
N LYS A 29 -15.52 -11.24 -7.99
CA LYS A 29 -14.91 -12.19 -7.04
C LYS A 29 -13.49 -12.62 -7.43
N GLY A 30 -13.15 -12.62 -8.72
CA GLY A 30 -11.79 -12.93 -9.18
C GLY A 30 -10.71 -11.99 -8.63
N PHE A 31 -11.00 -10.69 -8.55
CA PHE A 31 -10.08 -9.69 -7.99
C PHE A 31 -9.82 -9.95 -6.51
N SER A 32 -10.89 -10.18 -5.75
CA SER A 32 -10.77 -10.42 -4.31
C SER A 32 -10.05 -11.73 -4.00
N ILE A 33 -10.22 -12.78 -4.80
CA ILE A 33 -9.45 -14.03 -4.66
C ILE A 33 -7.96 -13.75 -4.86
N LEU A 34 -7.58 -13.07 -5.94
CA LEU A 34 -6.18 -12.81 -6.24
C LEU A 34 -5.52 -11.96 -5.15
N PHE A 35 -6.19 -10.88 -4.73
CA PHE A 35 -5.64 -9.98 -3.71
C PHE A 35 -5.54 -10.66 -2.34
N VAL A 36 -6.52 -11.47 -1.97
CA VAL A 36 -6.48 -12.29 -0.74
C VAL A 36 -5.38 -13.34 -0.80
N ALA A 37 -5.16 -13.98 -1.95
CA ALA A 37 -4.07 -14.94 -2.12
C ALA A 37 -2.71 -14.28 -1.87
N ILE A 38 -2.48 -13.07 -2.39
CA ILE A 38 -1.25 -12.32 -2.13
C ILE A 38 -1.08 -12.01 -0.64
N ILE A 39 -2.14 -11.54 0.05
CA ILE A 39 -2.08 -11.26 1.49
C ILE A 39 -1.85 -12.55 2.31
N SER A 40 -2.41 -13.68 1.89
CA SER A 40 -2.21 -14.96 2.59
C SER A 40 -0.76 -15.46 2.57
N ALA A 41 0.09 -14.93 1.67
CA ALA A 41 1.51 -15.21 1.67
C ALA A 41 2.20 -14.78 2.99
N ASN A 42 1.58 -13.90 3.78
CA ASN A 42 2.04 -13.52 5.12
C ASN A 42 2.33 -14.71 6.04
N ILE A 43 1.62 -15.84 5.89
CA ILE A 43 1.83 -17.02 6.74
C ILE A 43 3.22 -17.65 6.58
N PHE A 44 3.76 -17.57 5.36
CA PHE A 44 5.08 -18.13 5.04
C PHE A 44 6.20 -17.24 5.54
N LEU A 45 5.95 -15.94 5.66
CA LEU A 45 6.92 -14.97 6.15
C LEU A 45 7.08 -15.07 7.66
N ILE A 46 5.97 -15.01 8.40
CA ILE A 46 5.97 -15.02 9.87
C ILE A 46 4.86 -15.93 10.36
N PHE A 47 5.28 -17.10 10.85
CA PHE A 47 4.36 -18.10 11.36
C PHE A 47 3.98 -17.78 12.81
N ASN A 48 2.85 -17.09 12.99
CA ASN A 48 2.31 -16.71 14.29
C ASN A 48 0.82 -17.06 14.42
N ASN A 49 0.32 -17.30 15.63
CA ASN A 49 -1.08 -17.62 15.89
C ASN A 49 -2.02 -16.53 15.34
N PHE A 50 -1.65 -15.26 15.49
CA PHE A 50 -2.40 -14.13 14.95
C PHE A 50 -2.42 -14.09 13.41
N SER A 51 -1.35 -14.53 12.74
CA SER A 51 -1.32 -14.62 11.28
C SER A 51 -2.27 -15.70 10.75
N GLN A 52 -2.36 -16.84 11.45
CA GLN A 52 -3.27 -17.93 11.12
C GLN A 52 -4.74 -17.50 11.28
N ILE A 53 -5.05 -16.81 12.38
CA ILE A 53 -6.39 -16.24 12.64
C ILE A 53 -6.77 -15.23 11.56
N GLY A 54 -5.82 -14.39 11.12
CA GLY A 54 -6.03 -13.44 10.03
C GLY A 54 -6.43 -14.12 8.71
N ILE A 55 -5.76 -15.23 8.37
CA ILE A 55 -6.06 -15.99 7.15
C ILE A 55 -7.38 -16.73 7.24
N PHE A 56 -7.70 -17.25 8.43
CA PHE A 56 -9.01 -17.83 8.70
C PHE A 56 -10.11 -16.82 8.35
N PHE A 57 -10.02 -15.57 8.84
CA PHE A 57 -10.99 -14.54 8.50
C PHE A 57 -11.00 -14.15 7.01
N LEU A 58 -9.84 -14.13 6.35
CA LEU A 58 -9.76 -13.89 4.90
C LEU A 58 -10.44 -15.01 4.08
N ALA A 59 -10.33 -16.27 4.51
CA ALA A 59 -11.04 -17.38 3.90
C ALA A 59 -12.56 -17.25 4.07
N PHE A 60 -13.03 -16.88 5.26
CA PHE A 60 -14.44 -16.58 5.52
C PHE A 60 -14.97 -15.42 4.69
N TYR A 61 -14.15 -14.40 4.45
CA TYR A 61 -14.47 -13.30 3.54
C TYR A 61 -14.73 -13.81 2.10
N LEU A 62 -13.91 -14.71 1.57
CA LEU A 62 -14.08 -15.25 0.22
C LEU A 62 -15.35 -16.12 0.08
N ILE A 63 -15.71 -16.85 1.14
CA ILE A 63 -16.95 -17.64 1.20
C ILE A 63 -18.17 -16.71 1.26
N SER A 64 -18.10 -15.67 2.08
CA SER A 64 -19.22 -14.74 2.34
C SER A 64 -19.26 -13.54 1.38
N TYR A 65 -18.63 -13.63 0.21
CA TYR A 65 -18.41 -12.50 -0.70
C TYR A 65 -19.69 -11.76 -1.12
N ASN A 66 -20.80 -12.47 -1.28
CA ASN A 66 -22.07 -11.89 -1.70
C ASN A 66 -22.89 -11.29 -0.54
N ARG A 67 -22.49 -11.54 0.71
CA ARG A 67 -23.20 -11.07 1.90
C ARG A 67 -22.64 -9.73 2.37
N LYS A 68 -23.48 -8.95 3.07
CA LYS A 68 -23.06 -7.70 3.72
C LYS A 68 -21.98 -7.94 4.79
N GLU A 69 -21.94 -9.15 5.35
CA GLU A 69 -21.00 -9.57 6.40
C GLU A 69 -19.52 -9.57 5.96
N LYS A 70 -19.24 -9.52 4.65
CA LYS A 70 -17.88 -9.51 4.11
C LYS A 70 -16.99 -8.43 4.71
N PHE A 71 -17.55 -7.26 5.04
CA PHE A 71 -16.79 -6.16 5.64
C PHE A 71 -16.34 -6.48 7.07
N TYR A 72 -17.17 -7.17 7.86
CA TYR A 72 -16.78 -7.57 9.20
C TYR A 72 -15.58 -8.52 9.15
N TYR A 73 -15.61 -9.55 8.30
CA TYR A 73 -14.48 -10.47 8.16
C TYR A 73 -13.19 -9.78 7.74
N LEU A 74 -13.25 -8.77 6.86
CA LEU A 74 -12.07 -8.00 6.48
C LEU A 74 -11.52 -7.14 7.63
N TRP A 75 -12.40 -6.52 8.42
CA TRP A 75 -11.98 -5.76 9.60
C TRP A 75 -11.35 -6.67 10.67
N LEU A 76 -11.95 -7.84 10.92
CA LEU A 76 -11.36 -8.83 11.84
C LEU A 76 -9.99 -9.33 11.34
N ALA A 77 -9.85 -9.58 10.03
CA ALA A 77 -8.57 -9.94 9.44
C ALA A 77 -7.54 -8.82 9.67
N PHE A 78 -7.90 -7.57 9.40
CA PHE A 78 -7.01 -6.41 9.60
C PHE A 78 -6.53 -6.32 11.05
N ILE A 79 -7.44 -6.41 12.02
CA ILE A 79 -7.11 -6.36 13.46
C ILE A 79 -6.13 -7.48 13.83
N SER A 80 -6.35 -8.70 13.33
CA SER A 80 -5.47 -9.83 13.63
C SER A 80 -4.05 -9.60 13.09
N PHE A 81 -3.92 -9.14 11.85
CA PHE A 81 -2.61 -8.89 11.24
C PHE A 81 -1.89 -7.70 11.87
N THR A 82 -2.61 -6.63 12.26
CA THR A 82 -2.00 -5.45 12.92
C THR A 82 -1.49 -5.77 14.32
N ILE A 83 -2.20 -6.60 15.09
CA ILE A 83 -1.69 -7.08 16.39
C ILE A 83 -0.38 -7.85 16.18
N SER A 84 -0.33 -8.72 15.17
CA SER A 84 0.89 -9.45 14.86
C SER A 84 2.02 -8.51 14.44
N SER A 85 1.76 -7.51 13.58
CA SER A 85 2.80 -6.56 13.13
C SER A 85 3.36 -5.73 14.28
N LEU A 86 2.50 -5.27 15.20
CA LEU A 86 2.94 -4.55 16.40
C LEU A 86 3.82 -5.39 17.31
N ASN A 87 3.51 -6.69 17.47
CA ASN A 87 4.32 -7.60 18.28
C ASN A 87 5.72 -7.83 17.70
N ILE A 88 5.88 -7.82 16.38
CA ILE A 88 7.17 -8.04 15.71
C ILE A 88 8.08 -6.80 15.83
N ILE A 89 7.50 -5.62 15.61
CA ILE A 89 8.24 -4.37 15.40
C ILE A 89 8.52 -3.65 16.72
N GLY A 90 7.66 -3.87 17.72
CA GLY A 90 7.61 -3.10 18.95
C GLY A 90 7.13 -1.66 18.74
N PHE A 91 6.81 -0.95 19.83
CA PHE A 91 6.31 0.43 19.77
C PHE A 91 7.35 1.43 19.23
N ASN A 92 8.64 1.10 19.29
CA ASN A 92 9.72 2.05 18.98
C ASN A 92 9.84 2.36 17.47
N ASN A 93 9.37 1.47 16.60
CA ASN A 93 9.53 1.56 15.15
C ASN A 93 8.23 1.92 14.42
N ILE A 94 7.26 2.52 15.12
CA ILE A 94 5.96 2.94 14.55
C ILE A 94 6.13 3.94 13.39
N LYS A 95 7.19 4.75 13.43
CA LYS A 95 7.51 5.73 12.37
C LYS A 95 7.58 5.07 10.98
N ASN A 96 8.05 3.82 10.89
CA ASN A 96 8.19 3.14 9.60
C ASN A 96 6.84 2.74 8.96
N PHE A 97 5.72 2.78 9.68
CA PHE A 97 4.41 2.45 9.11
C PHE A 97 3.97 3.45 8.04
N VAL A 98 4.29 4.73 8.17
CA VAL A 98 3.84 5.77 7.25
C VAL A 98 4.44 5.60 5.84
N PRO A 99 5.76 5.41 5.65
CA PRO A 99 6.30 5.11 4.32
C PRO A 99 5.83 3.76 3.76
N ILE A 100 5.69 2.72 4.60
CA ILE A 100 5.16 1.42 4.15
C ILE A 100 3.68 1.55 3.71
N LEU A 101 2.91 2.40 4.38
CA LEU A 101 1.53 2.71 4.00
C LEU A 101 1.46 3.32 2.59
N LEU A 102 2.38 4.22 2.24
CA LEU A 102 2.47 4.79 0.90
C LEU A 102 2.69 3.70 -0.17
N ILE A 103 3.62 2.78 0.08
CA ILE A 103 3.90 1.67 -0.84
C ILE A 103 2.67 0.77 -0.98
N SER A 104 2.00 0.44 0.12
CA SER A 104 0.77 -0.36 0.09
C SER A 104 -0.38 0.34 -0.66
N ALA A 105 -0.49 1.67 -0.55
CA ALA A 105 -1.46 2.46 -1.30
C ALA A 105 -1.19 2.39 -2.81
N VAL A 106 0.05 2.65 -3.23
CA VAL A 106 0.47 2.61 -4.64
C VAL A 106 0.31 1.20 -5.23
N PHE A 107 0.70 0.16 -4.48
CA PHE A 107 0.51 -1.22 -4.90
C PHE A 107 -0.97 -1.57 -5.08
N SER A 108 -1.83 -1.18 -4.13
CA SER A 108 -3.27 -1.41 -4.24
C SER A 108 -3.89 -0.71 -5.46
N LEU A 109 -3.44 0.52 -5.77
CA LEU A 109 -3.85 1.28 -6.95
C LEU A 109 -3.45 0.57 -8.25
N MET A 110 -2.22 0.05 -8.30
CA MET A 110 -1.70 -0.69 -9.46
C MET A 110 -2.51 -1.97 -9.71
N MET A 111 -2.84 -2.71 -8.65
CA MET A 111 -3.60 -3.96 -8.73
C MET A 111 -5.02 -3.74 -9.25
N ILE A 112 -5.74 -2.74 -8.71
CA ILE A 112 -7.08 -2.42 -9.20
C ILE A 112 -7.06 -1.82 -10.60
N GLY A 113 -6.02 -1.04 -10.94
CA GLY A 113 -5.85 -0.46 -12.27
C GLY A 113 -5.66 -1.53 -13.35
N HIS A 114 -4.84 -2.56 -13.10
CA HIS A 114 -4.69 -3.68 -14.03
C HIS A 114 -5.97 -4.50 -14.14
N TRP A 115 -6.67 -4.71 -13.03
CA TRP A 115 -7.95 -5.42 -13.06
C TRP A 115 -9.03 -4.64 -13.82
N PHE A 116 -8.99 -3.30 -13.81
CA PHE A 116 -9.85 -2.47 -14.65
C PHE A 116 -9.60 -2.66 -16.15
N LEU A 117 -8.35 -2.94 -16.57
CA LEU A 117 -8.06 -3.25 -17.97
C LEU A 117 -8.71 -4.57 -18.41
N VAL A 118 -8.79 -5.53 -17.49
CA VAL A 118 -9.47 -6.82 -17.70
C VAL A 118 -11.00 -6.66 -17.63
N ASP A 119 -11.50 -5.77 -16.79
CA ASP A 119 -12.93 -5.51 -16.62
C ASP A 119 -13.25 -4.00 -16.52
N PRO A 120 -13.57 -3.33 -17.64
CA PRO A 120 -13.78 -1.88 -17.69
C PRO A 120 -15.12 -1.42 -17.11
N THR A 121 -15.93 -2.33 -16.55
CA THR A 121 -17.23 -2.01 -15.93
C THR A 121 -17.12 -1.45 -14.50
N ILE A 122 -15.91 -1.47 -13.92
CA ILE A 122 -15.63 -1.06 -12.55
C ILE A 122 -15.67 0.46 -12.40
N ASN A 123 -16.22 0.98 -11.29
CA ASN A 123 -16.25 2.43 -11.04
C ASN A 123 -14.82 2.98 -10.85
N ARG A 124 -14.49 4.09 -11.53
CA ARG A 124 -13.17 4.74 -11.47
C ARG A 124 -12.96 5.58 -10.21
N GLU A 125 -14.03 5.88 -9.47
CA GLU A 125 -13.98 6.76 -8.32
C GLU A 125 -13.12 6.20 -7.17
N GLY A 126 -13.19 4.90 -6.92
CA GLY A 126 -12.33 4.23 -5.93
C GLY A 126 -10.85 4.36 -6.28
N MET A 127 -10.48 4.15 -7.55
CA MET A 127 -9.10 4.30 -8.03
C MET A 127 -8.62 5.75 -7.91
N LYS A 128 -9.45 6.71 -8.28
CA LYS A 128 -9.15 8.15 -8.16
C LYS A 128 -8.86 8.55 -6.72
N ASN A 129 -9.63 8.05 -5.78
CA ASN A 129 -9.47 8.41 -4.37
C ASN A 129 -8.24 7.78 -3.74
N ILE A 130 -7.87 6.55 -4.12
CA ILE A 130 -6.59 5.95 -3.69
C ILE A 130 -5.41 6.74 -4.27
N ALA A 131 -5.48 7.16 -5.54
CA ALA A 131 -4.44 8.00 -6.15
C ALA A 131 -4.29 9.35 -5.43
N LYS A 132 -5.41 10.04 -5.14
CA LYS A 132 -5.40 11.27 -4.32
C LYS A 132 -4.79 11.04 -2.94
N PHE A 133 -5.17 9.94 -2.28
CA PHE A 133 -4.63 9.60 -0.96
C PHE A 133 -3.10 9.41 -1.01
N SER A 134 -2.59 8.67 -2.01
CA SER A 134 -1.14 8.47 -2.19
C SER A 134 -0.38 9.78 -2.44
N MET A 135 -0.98 10.72 -3.19
CA MET A 135 -0.42 12.05 -3.43
C MET A 135 -0.33 12.89 -2.16
N TYR A 136 -1.40 12.94 -1.36
CA TYR A 136 -1.36 13.68 -0.09
C TYR A 136 -0.34 13.07 0.86
N LEU A 137 -0.30 11.74 0.94
CA LEU A 137 0.62 11.03 1.81
C LEU A 137 2.08 11.26 1.42
N SER A 138 2.43 11.24 0.13
CA SER A 138 3.78 11.52 -0.34
C SER A 138 4.22 12.96 -0.04
N PHE A 139 3.30 13.93 -0.18
CA PHE A 139 3.61 15.32 0.13
C PHE A 139 3.83 15.53 1.63
N ILE A 140 2.97 14.94 2.48
CA ILE A 140 3.13 14.98 3.94
C ILE A 140 4.45 14.32 4.36
N LEU A 141 4.83 13.20 3.75
CA LEU A 141 6.11 12.53 4.01
C LEU A 141 7.29 13.43 3.61
N SER A 142 7.26 14.04 2.42
CA SER A 142 8.31 14.97 1.99
C SER A 142 8.51 16.14 2.96
N LEU A 143 7.41 16.71 3.47
CA LEU A 143 7.45 17.78 4.46
C LEU A 143 7.98 17.29 5.82
N SER A 144 7.59 16.08 6.23
CA SER A 144 8.03 15.49 7.51
C SER A 144 9.53 15.18 7.53
N VAL A 145 10.07 14.75 6.39
CA VAL A 145 11.51 14.53 6.18
C VAL A 145 12.26 15.86 6.17
N PHE A 146 11.72 16.88 5.49
CA PHE A 146 12.31 18.23 5.47
C PHE A 146 12.38 18.89 6.86
N VAL A 147 11.40 18.64 7.73
CA VAL A 147 11.37 19.14 9.12
C VAL A 147 12.22 18.26 10.07
N ASN A 148 12.96 17.27 9.56
CA ASN A 148 13.79 16.33 10.34
C ASN A 148 13.02 15.55 11.42
N ILE A 149 11.72 15.31 11.25
CA ILE A 149 10.92 14.49 12.17
C ILE A 149 11.25 12.99 11.98
N TYR A 150 11.68 12.65 10.76
CA TYR A 150 12.25 11.36 10.37
C TYR A 150 13.76 11.50 10.25
N GLU A 151 14.52 10.85 11.13
CA GLU A 151 15.94 10.63 10.92
C GLU A 151 16.13 9.40 10.03
N SER A 152 16.89 9.58 8.94
CA SER A 152 17.46 8.48 8.15
C SER A 152 18.47 7.74 9.02
N SER A 153 17.98 6.84 9.86
CA SER A 153 18.79 6.06 10.79
C SER A 153 19.42 4.86 10.10
N THR A 154 20.39 5.11 9.23
CA THR A 154 21.31 4.06 8.77
C THR A 154 22.76 4.47 8.99
N VAL A 155 23.43 3.68 9.83
CA VAL A 155 24.84 3.82 10.27
C VAL A 155 25.84 3.88 9.10
N PHE A 156 25.44 3.44 7.90
CA PHE A 156 26.25 3.50 6.67
C PHE A 156 26.42 4.91 6.09
N PHE A 157 25.59 5.88 6.47
CA PHE A 157 25.55 7.22 5.85
C PHE A 157 26.15 8.35 6.68
N ASN A 158 26.70 8.10 7.87
CA ASN A 158 27.48 9.11 8.60
C ASN A 158 28.76 9.58 7.85
N ILE A 159 29.10 8.97 6.72
CA ILE A 159 30.25 9.32 5.86
C ILE A 159 29.86 10.28 4.73
N VAL A 160 28.59 10.27 4.27
CA VAL A 160 28.07 11.16 3.22
C VAL A 160 27.01 12.03 3.89
N GLY A 161 27.37 13.27 4.22
CA GLY A 161 26.63 14.13 5.15
C GLY A 161 25.10 14.00 5.13
N ASN A 162 24.52 13.88 6.33
CA ASN A 162 23.09 13.69 6.58
C ASN A 162 22.18 14.66 5.79
N GLU A 163 22.62 15.89 5.51
CA GLU A 163 21.83 16.87 4.76
C GLU A 163 21.66 16.51 3.28
N LEU A 164 22.67 15.94 2.62
CA LEU A 164 22.59 15.56 1.21
C LEU A 164 21.65 14.38 1.00
N LEU A 165 21.70 13.38 1.89
CA LEU A 165 20.75 12.27 1.84
C LEU A 165 19.32 12.70 2.12
N ASN A 166 19.13 13.56 3.12
CA ASN A 166 17.81 14.04 3.45
C ASN A 166 17.18 14.75 2.24
N ASN A 167 17.97 15.56 1.52
CA ASN A 167 17.52 16.22 0.30
C ASN A 167 17.18 15.25 -0.84
N VAL A 168 17.95 14.17 -1.01
CA VAL A 168 17.65 13.12 -2.01
C VAL A 168 16.36 12.39 -1.67
N ILE A 169 16.17 12.01 -0.40
CA ILE A 169 14.95 11.35 0.09
C ILE A 169 13.72 12.26 -0.11
N VAL A 170 13.83 13.56 0.21
CA VAL A 170 12.78 14.54 -0.06
C VAL A 170 12.45 14.60 -1.56
N PHE A 171 13.45 14.64 -2.43
CA PHE A 171 13.23 14.67 -3.88
C PHE A 171 12.53 13.41 -4.40
N LEU A 172 12.89 12.24 -3.87
CA LEU A 172 12.23 10.97 -4.20
C LEU A 172 10.75 10.96 -3.76
N PHE A 173 10.43 11.44 -2.55
CA PHE A 173 9.03 11.57 -2.11
C PHE A 173 8.24 12.57 -2.96
N ILE A 174 8.84 13.69 -3.34
CA ILE A 174 8.23 14.68 -4.23
C ILE A 174 7.98 14.06 -5.61
N SER A 175 8.95 13.34 -6.17
CA SER A 175 8.82 12.63 -7.44
C SER A 175 7.69 11.61 -7.40
N ALA A 176 7.62 10.77 -6.36
CA ALA A 176 6.52 9.84 -6.13
C ALA A 176 5.16 10.57 -6.04
N GLY A 177 5.12 11.74 -5.40
CA GLY A 177 3.94 12.59 -5.35
C GLY A 177 3.51 13.13 -6.70
N ILE A 178 4.45 13.64 -7.51
CA ILE A 178 4.19 14.11 -8.87
C ILE A 178 3.66 12.97 -9.74
N LEU A 179 4.24 11.77 -9.63
CA LEU A 179 3.81 10.57 -10.34
C LEU A 179 2.40 10.13 -9.95
N SER A 180 2.08 10.16 -8.65
CA SER A 180 0.72 9.86 -8.16
C SER A 180 -0.31 10.92 -8.58
N TYR A 181 0.10 12.19 -8.68
CA TYR A 181 -0.75 13.23 -9.23
C TYR A 181 -0.99 13.01 -10.73
N ALA A 182 0.05 12.65 -11.49
CA ALA A 182 -0.09 12.31 -12.90
C ALA A 182 -1.00 11.11 -13.10
N SER A 183 -0.91 10.08 -12.24
CA SER A 183 -1.81 8.92 -12.27
C SER A 183 -3.26 9.30 -11.96
N PHE A 184 -3.49 10.19 -10.98
CA PHE A 184 -4.81 10.76 -10.69
C PHE A 184 -5.39 11.54 -11.86
N LYS A 185 -4.59 12.42 -12.48
CA LYS A 185 -5.00 13.23 -13.64
C LYS A 185 -5.34 12.34 -14.83
N SER A 186 -4.55 11.30 -15.06
CA SER A 186 -4.78 10.33 -16.13
C SER A 186 -6.08 9.54 -15.95
N LEU A 187 -6.46 9.20 -14.70
CA LEU A 187 -7.74 8.57 -14.39
C LEU A 187 -8.97 9.47 -14.67
N GLN A 188 -8.79 10.79 -14.85
CA GLN A 188 -9.87 11.69 -15.23
C GLN A 188 -10.19 11.65 -16.72
N GLU A 189 -9.27 11.19 -17.56
CA GLU A 189 -9.52 11.06 -18.99
C GLU A 189 -10.56 9.97 -19.27
N LYS A 190 -11.50 10.25 -20.17
CA LYS A 190 -12.59 9.31 -20.49
C LYS A 190 -12.08 8.04 -21.18
N SER A 191 -10.96 8.14 -21.90
CA SER A 191 -10.36 7.06 -22.68
C SER A 191 -9.79 5.94 -21.81
N TYR A 192 -9.88 4.71 -22.34
CA TYR A 192 -9.26 3.50 -21.80
C TYR A 192 -7.73 3.67 -21.62
N THR A 193 -7.11 4.49 -22.47
CA THR A 193 -5.68 4.82 -22.42
C THR A 193 -5.27 5.51 -21.12
N GLY A 194 -6.17 6.27 -20.48
CA GLY A 194 -5.89 6.93 -19.21
C GLY A 194 -5.66 5.94 -18.05
N VAL A 195 -6.33 4.80 -18.05
CA VAL A 195 -6.10 3.79 -17.01
C VAL A 195 -4.79 3.04 -17.25
N MET A 196 -4.44 2.76 -18.51
CA MET A 196 -3.16 2.15 -18.88
C MET A 196 -1.97 3.06 -18.50
N ALA A 197 -2.07 4.36 -18.78
CA ALA A 197 -1.05 5.33 -18.37
C ALA A 197 -0.96 5.46 -16.84
N SER A 198 -2.11 5.47 -16.15
CA SER A 198 -2.16 5.49 -14.68
C SER A 198 -1.46 4.26 -14.06
N THR A 199 -1.67 3.07 -14.61
CA THR A 199 -0.99 1.86 -14.14
C THR A 199 0.53 1.91 -14.33
N GLY A 200 1.01 2.39 -15.49
CA GLY A 200 2.45 2.54 -15.74
C GLY A 200 3.12 3.58 -14.82
N LEU A 201 2.45 4.69 -14.55
CA LEU A 201 2.93 5.70 -13.60
C LEU A 201 2.94 5.20 -12.16
N SER A 202 1.93 4.40 -11.77
CA SER A 202 1.89 3.77 -10.45
C SER A 202 3.02 2.75 -10.24
N TYR A 203 3.43 2.05 -11.31
CA TYR A 203 4.58 1.15 -11.27
C TYR A 203 5.89 1.92 -11.06
N LEU A 204 6.08 3.04 -11.77
CA LEU A 204 7.26 3.87 -11.57
C LEU A 204 7.29 4.47 -10.16
N SER A 205 6.15 4.94 -9.64
CA SER A 205 6.07 5.42 -8.25
C SER A 205 6.32 4.32 -7.23
N LEU A 206 5.98 3.05 -7.55
CA LEU A 206 6.27 1.91 -6.68
C LEU A 206 7.78 1.66 -6.61
N ILE A 207 8.48 1.68 -7.75
CA ILE A 207 9.94 1.52 -7.77
C ILE A 207 10.61 2.63 -6.94
N VAL A 208 10.24 3.89 -7.17
CA VAL A 208 10.78 5.05 -6.44
C VAL A 208 10.50 4.94 -4.94
N SER A 209 9.33 4.43 -4.54
CA SER A 209 8.97 4.24 -3.14
C SER A 209 9.63 3.03 -2.48
N LEU A 210 10.02 2.00 -3.23
CA LEU A 210 10.84 0.90 -2.72
C LEU A 210 12.30 1.32 -2.54
N GLU A 211 12.86 2.09 -3.47
CA GLU A 211 14.23 2.64 -3.35
C GLU A 211 14.39 3.52 -2.11
N LEU A 212 13.32 4.25 -1.72
CA LEU A 212 13.26 5.05 -0.50
C LEU A 212 13.45 4.27 0.82
N LEU A 213 13.26 2.95 0.81
CA LEU A 213 13.41 2.08 1.98
C LEU A 213 14.70 1.24 1.96
N ALA A 214 15.42 1.24 0.83
CA ALA A 214 16.72 0.59 0.71
C ALA A 214 17.89 1.44 1.29
N HIS A 215 17.61 2.68 1.68
CA HIS A 215 18.55 3.67 2.24
C HIS A 215 18.14 4.11 3.64
#